data_AF-A0A1C6RPQ4-F1
#
_entry.id   AF-A0A1C6RPQ4-F1
#
_cell.length_a   1.000
_cell.length_b   1.000
_cell.length_c   1.000
_cell.angle_alpha   90.00
_cell.angle_beta   90.00
_cell.angle_gamma   90.00
#
_symmetry.space_group_name_H-M   'P 1'
#
loop_
_entity.id
_entity.type
_entity.pdbx_description
1 polymer ?
#
loop_
_entity_poly.entity_id
_entity_poly.type
_entity_poly.pdbx_seq_one_letter_code
_entity_poly.pdbx_strand_id
1 'polypeptide(L)'
;MRTAAETTEVRRPSAVRALTTLLAVTAAATVVVELLNWWYAPEQEFGLAVRTGWAMLRSLGFLVLIGHVNRGRTGARPFGLILAVTTVFAVGRLVVPRQGVPPLPGLLGFGLLTALCVAVVALLYRSDAVGGHLVRHRKTLVVEGGTISWRESAPKRPPVTGWLLTSRVAAFTYSPLMLVPALVAGGSILDGRLSAVPAVLFWFVAGIAVSYLVLFCTLFLMRGRAWARTMLVAVTLGVLAVDLPLCWWLLGLDGLIRDGGPLVAAATLALYGLRRAARAAEPPPVPA
;
A
#
# COMPACT_ATOMS: atom_id res chain seq x y z
N MET A 1 15.06 46.46 26.09
CA MET A 1 15.56 45.06 26.09
C MET A 1 14.57 44.20 25.30
N ARG A 2 14.95 43.71 24.12
CA ARG A 2 14.14 42.79 23.31
C ARG A 2 14.60 41.37 23.64
N THR A 3 13.77 40.59 24.32
CA THR A 3 14.01 39.16 24.51
C THR A 3 13.78 38.46 23.18
N ALA A 4 14.83 37.79 22.70
CA ALA A 4 14.79 36.95 21.52
C ALA A 4 13.71 35.88 21.73
N ALA A 5 12.72 35.84 20.86
CA ALA A 5 11.80 34.72 20.77
C ALA A 5 12.62 33.49 20.41
N GLU A 6 12.82 32.59 21.39
CA GLU A 6 13.26 31.23 21.12
C GLU A 6 12.32 30.66 20.04
N THR A 7 12.83 30.56 18.82
CA THR A 7 12.26 29.67 17.83
C THR A 7 12.43 28.27 18.40
N THR A 8 11.41 27.80 19.11
CA THR A 8 11.26 26.39 19.45
C THR A 8 11.17 25.64 18.13
N GLU A 9 12.34 25.27 17.60
CA GLU A 9 12.45 24.25 16.59
C GLU A 9 11.73 23.05 17.18
N VAL A 10 10.52 22.79 16.68
CA VAL A 10 9.76 21.60 17.04
C VAL A 10 10.56 20.44 16.46
N ARG A 11 11.53 19.96 17.24
CA ARG A 11 12.42 18.86 16.93
C ARG A 11 11.52 17.71 16.50
N ARG A 12 11.59 17.33 15.22
CA ARG A 12 10.85 16.16 14.72
C ARG A 12 11.07 15.03 15.73
N PRO A 13 10.01 14.38 16.25
CA PRO A 13 10.17 13.31 17.22
C PRO A 13 11.18 12.31 16.68
N SER A 14 12.13 11.86 17.51
CA SER A 14 13.18 10.91 17.13
C SER A 14 12.60 9.69 16.40
N ALA A 15 11.42 9.22 16.83
CA ALA A 15 10.66 8.15 16.21
C ALA A 15 10.28 8.42 14.73
N VAL A 16 9.96 9.65 14.35
CA VAL A 16 9.65 10.02 12.96
C VAL A 16 10.90 9.98 12.10
N ARG A 17 12.05 10.43 12.63
CA ARG A 17 13.33 10.34 11.92
C ARG A 17 13.74 8.87 11.73
N ALA A 18 13.63 8.06 12.79
CA ALA A 18 13.89 6.63 12.74
C ALA A 18 13.01 5.92 11.70
N LEU A 19 11.71 6.24 11.67
CA LEU A 19 10.79 5.72 10.66
C LEU A 19 11.20 6.12 9.24
N THR A 20 11.53 7.39 9.00
CA THR A 20 11.99 7.86 7.70
C THR A 20 13.27 7.18 7.24
N THR A 21 14.25 7.01 8.14
CA THR A 21 15.48 6.27 7.85
C THR A 21 15.19 4.82 7.53
N LEU A 22 14.33 4.16 8.33
CA LEU A 22 13.96 2.77 8.11
C LEU A 22 13.24 2.56 6.76
N LEU A 23 12.37 3.49 6.37
CA LEU A 23 11.72 3.48 5.06
C LEU A 23 12.74 3.65 3.92
N ALA A 24 13.72 4.54 4.06
CA ALA A 24 14.78 4.74 3.07
C ALA A 24 15.66 3.50 2.95
N VAL A 25 16.04 2.88 4.08
CA VAL A 25 16.79 1.63 4.12
C VAL A 25 15.99 0.49 3.47
N THR A 26 14.68 0.41 3.73
CA THR A 26 13.80 -0.60 3.11
C THR A 26 13.75 -0.44 1.59
N ALA A 27 13.64 0.80 1.10
CA ALA A 27 13.66 1.08 -0.33
C ALA A 27 15.01 0.68 -0.97
N ALA A 28 16.13 1.07 -0.36
CA ALA A 28 17.46 0.73 -0.84
C ALA A 28 17.71 -0.78 -0.83
N ALA A 29 17.35 -1.46 0.26
CA ALA A 29 17.46 -2.91 0.37
C ALA A 29 16.60 -3.61 -0.70
N THR A 30 15.39 -3.11 -0.98
CA THR A 30 14.53 -3.67 -2.03
C THR A 30 15.21 -3.59 -3.39
N VAL A 31 15.77 -2.43 -3.75
CA VAL A 31 16.51 -2.25 -5.01
C VAL A 31 17.71 -3.20 -5.11
N VAL A 32 18.52 -3.28 -4.04
CA VAL A 32 19.72 -4.14 -4.01
C VAL A 32 19.36 -5.61 -4.17
N VAL A 33 18.38 -6.10 -3.39
CA VAL A 33 17.95 -7.50 -3.44
C VAL A 33 17.37 -7.85 -4.82
N GLU A 34 16.63 -6.93 -5.43
CA GLU A 34 16.06 -7.12 -6.76
C GLU A 34 17.12 -7.12 -7.87
N LEU A 35 18.12 -6.23 -7.79
CA LEU A 35 19.26 -6.22 -8.71
C LEU A 35 20.10 -7.50 -8.60
N LEU A 36 20.35 -7.97 -7.37
CA LEU A 36 21.04 -9.24 -7.14
C LEU A 36 20.23 -10.40 -7.75
N ASN A 37 18.92 -10.44 -7.51
CA ASN A 37 18.06 -11.47 -8.08
C ASN A 37 18.02 -11.42 -9.61
N TRP A 38 18.06 -10.24 -10.22
CA TRP A 38 18.18 -10.09 -11.67
C TRP A 38 19.51 -10.66 -12.20
N TRP A 39 20.61 -10.39 -11.51
CA TRP A 39 21.94 -10.83 -11.90
C TRP A 39 22.13 -12.35 -11.81
N TYR A 40 21.51 -12.98 -10.81
CA TYR A 40 21.60 -14.43 -10.61
C TYR A 40 20.61 -15.24 -11.45
N ALA A 41 19.68 -14.61 -12.16
CA ALA A 41 18.71 -15.32 -13.00
C ALA A 41 19.36 -15.75 -14.33
N PRO A 42 19.50 -17.07 -14.60
CA PRO A 42 20.17 -17.57 -15.80
C PRO A 42 19.37 -17.29 -17.09
N GLU A 43 18.05 -17.11 -16.99
CA GLU A 43 17.20 -16.71 -18.12
C GLU A 43 16.41 -15.45 -17.76
N GLN A 44 16.62 -14.38 -18.52
CA GLN A 44 15.96 -13.08 -18.35
C GLN A 44 14.57 -13.10 -19.01
N GLU A 45 13.69 -13.95 -18.50
CA GLU A 45 12.31 -14.08 -18.98
C GLU A 45 11.54 -12.75 -18.85
N PHE A 46 10.61 -12.50 -19.77
CA PHE A 46 9.76 -11.29 -19.78
C PHE A 46 9.05 -11.06 -18.43
N GLY A 47 8.56 -12.14 -17.80
CA GLY A 47 7.92 -12.08 -16.49
C GLY A 47 8.86 -11.69 -15.36
N LEU A 48 10.17 -11.86 -15.50
CA LEU A 48 11.17 -11.34 -14.56
C LEU A 48 11.28 -9.82 -14.73
N ALA A 49 11.33 -9.32 -15.98
CA ALA A 49 11.48 -7.90 -16.28
C ALA A 49 10.32 -7.07 -15.72
N VAL A 50 9.09 -7.52 -15.95
CA VAL A 50 7.88 -6.88 -15.41
C VAL A 50 7.90 -6.84 -13.88
N ARG A 51 8.31 -7.93 -13.23
CA ARG A 51 8.37 -8.02 -11.77
C ARG A 51 9.47 -7.14 -11.17
N THR A 52 10.64 -7.05 -11.82
CA THR A 52 11.72 -6.15 -11.41
C THR A 52 11.29 -4.69 -11.56
N GLY A 53 10.66 -4.34 -12.69
CA GLY A 53 10.08 -3.00 -12.89
C GLY A 53 9.05 -2.66 -11.81
N TRP A 54 8.20 -3.62 -11.46
CA TRP A 54 7.23 -3.48 -10.38
C TRP A 54 7.90 -3.29 -9.00
N ALA A 55 8.99 -4.00 -8.74
CA ALA A 55 9.74 -3.83 -7.50
C ALA A 55 10.40 -2.44 -7.41
N MET A 56 10.92 -1.90 -8.53
CA MET A 56 11.41 -0.52 -8.58
C MET A 56 10.30 0.49 -8.30
N LEU A 57 9.10 0.28 -8.84
CA LEU A 57 7.95 1.12 -8.53
C LEU A 57 7.57 1.05 -7.04
N ARG A 58 7.72 -0.12 -6.41
CA ARG A 58 7.50 -0.29 -4.97
C ARG A 58 8.51 0.50 -4.14
N SER A 59 9.78 0.54 -4.55
CA SER A 59 10.81 1.40 -3.95
C SER A 59 10.44 2.88 -4.07
N LEU A 60 9.89 3.31 -5.21
CA LEU A 60 9.30 4.65 -5.34
C LEU A 60 8.11 4.86 -4.39
N GLY A 61 7.28 3.84 -4.19
CA GLY A 61 6.22 3.82 -3.18
C GLY A 61 6.72 4.11 -1.76
N PHE A 62 7.85 3.52 -1.35
CA PHE A 62 8.48 3.83 -0.06
C PHE A 62 8.97 5.30 0.02
N LEU A 63 9.50 5.88 -1.06
CA LEU A 63 9.86 7.30 -1.11
C LEU A 63 8.63 8.21 -1.00
N VAL A 64 7.54 7.86 -1.69
CA VAL A 64 6.26 8.56 -1.55
C VAL A 64 5.75 8.46 -0.12
N LEU A 65 5.87 7.30 0.53
CA LEU A 65 5.50 7.10 1.93
C LEU A 65 6.32 7.99 2.87
N ILE A 66 7.63 8.15 2.64
CA ILE A 66 8.47 9.13 3.36
C ILE A 66 7.89 10.54 3.22
N GLY A 67 7.50 10.93 2.00
CA GLY A 67 6.83 12.22 1.76
C GLY A 67 5.51 12.36 2.53
N HIS A 68 4.72 11.29 2.62
CA HIS A 68 3.47 11.27 3.39
C HIS A 68 3.69 11.34 4.91
N VAL A 69 4.69 10.63 5.44
CA VAL A 69 5.09 10.67 6.86
C VAL A 69 5.62 12.05 7.22
N ASN A 70 6.51 12.62 6.41
CA ASN A 70 7.07 13.96 6.62
C ASN A 70 6.01 15.07 6.58
N ARG A 71 4.91 14.85 5.84
CA ARG A 71 3.76 15.76 5.77
C ARG A 71 2.70 15.50 6.85
N GLY A 72 2.91 14.54 7.76
CA GLY A 72 1.97 14.23 8.84
C GLY A 72 0.63 13.68 8.35
N ARG A 73 0.58 12.99 7.20
CA ARG A 73 -0.69 12.54 6.62
C ARG A 73 -1.18 11.22 7.25
N THR A 74 -2.43 11.20 7.71
CA THR A 74 -3.07 10.02 8.32
C THR A 74 -3.11 8.79 7.40
N GLY A 75 -3.12 9.02 6.07
CA GLY A 75 -3.06 7.96 5.07
C GLY A 75 -1.73 7.20 4.99
N ALA A 76 -0.68 7.64 5.69
CA ALA A 76 0.61 6.97 5.70
C ALA A 76 0.55 5.56 6.33
N ARG A 77 -0.29 5.36 7.36
CA ARG A 77 -0.47 4.06 8.04
C ARG A 77 -1.00 2.95 7.13
N PRO A 78 -2.17 3.11 6.47
CA PRO A 78 -2.67 2.06 5.58
C PRO A 78 -1.77 1.88 4.36
N PHE A 79 -1.19 2.96 3.83
CA PHE A 79 -0.30 2.87 2.67
C PHE A 79 0.98 2.08 3.00
N GLY A 80 1.61 2.36 4.15
CA GLY A 80 2.79 1.63 4.61
C GLY A 80 2.51 0.17 4.92
N LEU A 81 1.34 -0.17 5.47
CA LEU A 81 0.95 -1.57 5.69
C LEU A 81 0.86 -2.34 4.38
N ILE A 82 0.18 -1.77 3.37
CA ILE A 82 0.01 -2.47 2.08
C ILE A 82 1.34 -2.59 1.35
N LEU A 83 2.17 -1.53 1.35
CA LEU A 83 3.53 -1.61 0.80
C LEU A 83 4.37 -2.69 1.49
N ALA A 84 4.32 -2.78 2.82
CA ALA A 84 5.05 -3.81 3.57
C ALA A 84 4.57 -5.23 3.20
N VAL A 85 3.25 -5.47 3.23
CA VAL A 85 2.67 -6.78 2.90
C VAL A 85 3.00 -7.19 1.46
N THR A 86 2.75 -6.30 0.50
CA THR A 86 3.07 -6.55 -0.92
C THR A 86 4.56 -6.81 -1.14
N THR A 87 5.43 -6.15 -0.38
CA THR A 87 6.88 -6.40 -0.43
C THR A 87 7.21 -7.79 0.06
N VAL A 88 6.70 -8.22 1.22
CA VAL A 88 6.98 -9.55 1.78
C VAL A 88 6.56 -10.66 0.82
N PHE A 89 5.35 -10.58 0.26
CA PHE A 89 4.87 -11.57 -0.72
C PHE A 89 5.69 -11.55 -2.02
N ALA A 90 6.06 -10.37 -2.52
CA ALA A 90 6.88 -10.26 -3.73
C ALA A 90 8.27 -10.88 -3.53
N VAL A 91 8.88 -10.67 -2.36
CA VAL A 91 10.21 -11.17 -2.01
C VAL A 91 10.17 -12.67 -1.67
N GLY A 92 8.99 -13.23 -1.35
CA GLY A 92 8.79 -14.67 -1.15
C GLY A 92 9.30 -15.53 -2.32
N ARG A 93 9.37 -14.98 -3.55
CA ARG A 93 9.98 -15.66 -4.70
C ARG A 93 11.44 -16.05 -4.51
N LEU A 94 12.18 -15.35 -3.64
CA LEU A 94 13.60 -15.61 -3.38
C LEU A 94 13.82 -16.89 -2.57
N VAL A 95 12.78 -17.39 -1.91
CA VAL A 95 12.82 -18.54 -1.01
C VAL A 95 12.36 -19.82 -1.70
N VAL A 96 11.59 -19.71 -2.80
CA VAL A 96 11.09 -20.88 -3.53
C VAL A 96 12.20 -21.42 -4.43
N PRO A 97 12.73 -22.63 -4.17
CA PRO A 97 13.77 -23.21 -5.00
C PRO A 97 13.23 -23.56 -6.38
N ARG A 98 13.88 -23.06 -7.44
CA ARG A 98 13.57 -23.45 -8.81
C ARG A 98 14.12 -24.84 -9.14
N GLN A 99 15.27 -25.20 -8.56
CA GLN A 99 15.84 -26.56 -8.49
C GLN A 99 16.75 -26.65 -7.24
N GLY A 100 16.62 -27.72 -6.45
CA GLY A 100 17.50 -27.95 -5.28
C GLY A 100 17.20 -27.08 -4.05
N VAL A 101 18.25 -26.67 -3.32
CA VAL A 101 18.16 -25.87 -2.09
C VAL A 101 18.08 -24.38 -2.43
N PRO A 102 17.22 -23.56 -1.80
CA PRO A 102 17.14 -22.14 -2.09
C PRO A 102 18.50 -21.45 -1.91
N PRO A 103 18.89 -20.55 -2.82
CA PRO A 103 20.18 -19.87 -2.74
C PRO A 103 20.24 -19.05 -1.44
N LEU A 104 21.33 -19.22 -0.68
CA LEU A 104 21.61 -18.47 0.56
C LEU A 104 21.37 -16.94 0.43
N PRO A 105 21.80 -16.28 -0.67
CA PRO A 105 21.50 -14.87 -0.89
C PRO A 105 20.00 -14.53 -0.92
N GLY A 106 19.17 -15.43 -1.47
CA GLY A 106 17.71 -15.26 -1.53
C GLY A 106 17.06 -15.36 -0.15
N LEU A 107 17.49 -16.31 0.67
CA LEU A 107 17.04 -16.45 2.06
C LEU A 107 17.42 -15.23 2.91
N LEU A 108 18.65 -14.74 2.78
CA LEU A 108 19.10 -13.54 3.49
C LEU A 108 18.34 -12.30 3.05
N GLY A 109 18.13 -12.12 1.74
CA GLY A 109 17.33 -11.02 1.19
C GLY A 109 15.88 -11.05 1.70
N PHE A 110 15.26 -12.23 1.73
CA PHE A 110 13.92 -12.41 2.28
C PHE A 110 13.85 -12.09 3.78
N GLY A 111 14.79 -12.63 4.58
CA GLY A 111 14.84 -12.37 6.01
C GLY A 111 15.01 -10.89 6.33
N LEU A 112 15.96 -10.23 5.65
CA LEU A 112 16.23 -8.79 5.81
C LEU A 112 15.01 -7.95 5.45
N LEU A 113 14.42 -8.14 4.26
CA LEU A 113 13.28 -7.32 3.81
C LEU A 113 12.04 -7.56 4.65
N THR A 114 11.81 -8.80 5.09
CA THR A 114 10.72 -9.14 6.00
C THR A 114 10.90 -8.43 7.34
N ALA A 115 12.09 -8.51 7.94
CA ALA A 115 12.39 -7.84 9.20
C ALA A 115 12.21 -6.31 9.10
N LEU A 116 12.70 -5.70 8.01
CA LEU A 116 12.52 -4.27 7.75
C LEU A 116 11.03 -3.90 7.61
N CYS A 117 10.26 -4.68 6.85
CA CYS A 117 8.82 -4.46 6.69
C CYS A 117 8.06 -4.58 8.02
N VAL A 118 8.37 -5.60 8.83
CA VAL A 118 7.79 -5.77 10.17
C VAL A 118 8.15 -4.60 11.07
N ALA A 119 9.41 -4.15 11.06
CA ALA A 119 9.85 -3.01 11.84
C ALA A 119 9.13 -1.71 11.43
N VAL A 120 8.94 -1.47 10.13
CA VAL A 120 8.17 -0.32 9.61
C VAL A 120 6.72 -0.37 10.11
N VAL A 121 6.05 -1.53 9.99
CA VAL A 121 4.66 -1.69 10.43
C VAL A 121 4.54 -1.54 11.95
N ALA A 122 5.44 -2.15 12.71
CA ALA A 122 5.48 -2.03 14.17
C ALA A 122 5.65 -0.57 14.59
N LEU A 123 6.56 0.17 13.97
CA LEU A 123 6.78 1.58 14.31
C LEU A 123 5.61 2.47 13.89
N LEU A 124 4.95 2.19 12.76
CA LEU A 124 3.77 2.92 12.28
C LEU A 124 2.53 2.76 13.19
N TYR A 125 2.31 1.56 13.74
CA TYR A 125 1.09 1.22 14.48
C TYR A 125 1.27 1.22 16.00
N ARG A 126 2.48 0.92 16.51
CA ARG A 126 2.74 0.75 17.95
C ARG A 126 3.33 2.00 18.62
N SER A 127 3.84 2.97 17.84
CA SER A 127 4.41 4.21 18.39
C SER A 127 3.35 5.31 18.49
N ASP A 128 3.03 5.73 19.71
CA ASP A 128 2.13 6.86 19.98
C ASP A 128 2.69 8.19 19.45
N ALA A 129 4.02 8.34 19.46
CA ALA A 129 4.70 9.52 18.92
C ALA A 129 4.49 9.65 17.40
N VAL A 130 4.54 8.53 16.67
CA VAL A 130 4.23 8.50 15.23
C VAL A 130 2.74 8.74 15.01
N GLY A 131 1.88 8.13 15.82
CA GLY A 131 0.44 8.34 15.77
C GLY A 131 0.04 9.80 15.94
N GLY A 132 0.58 10.47 16.96
CA GLY A 132 0.36 11.89 17.20
C GLY A 132 0.93 12.78 16.10
N HIS A 133 2.00 12.37 15.43
CA HIS A 133 2.56 13.13 14.29
C HIS A 133 1.71 13.00 13.02
N LEU A 134 1.13 11.83 12.74
CA LEU A 134 0.34 11.55 11.54
C LEU A 134 -1.08 12.15 11.53
N VAL A 135 -1.45 12.84 12.61
CA VAL A 135 -2.70 13.61 12.72
C VAL A 135 -2.42 15.11 12.62
N ARG A 136 -1.14 15.54 12.62
CA ARG A 136 -0.80 16.97 12.58
C ARG A 136 -1.20 17.61 11.26
N HIS A 137 -1.89 18.73 11.35
CA HIS A 137 -2.32 19.52 10.20
C HIS A 137 -1.25 20.56 9.83
N ARG A 138 -1.20 20.94 8.54
CA ARG A 138 -0.19 21.88 8.05
C ARG A 138 -0.27 23.19 8.85
N LYS A 139 0.87 23.67 9.36
CA LYS A 139 0.96 25.02 9.95
C LYS A 139 0.60 26.04 8.87
N THR A 140 -0.40 26.86 9.14
CA THR A 140 -0.81 27.95 8.25
C THR A 140 -0.60 29.26 9.02
N LEU A 141 -0.29 30.33 8.30
CA LEU A 141 -0.27 31.67 8.89
C LEU A 141 -1.71 32.02 9.30
N VAL A 142 -1.94 32.14 10.60
CA VAL A 142 -3.22 32.61 11.15
C VAL A 142 -2.98 34.03 11.64
N VAL A 143 -3.73 34.97 11.09
CA VAL A 143 -3.73 36.36 11.52
C VAL A 143 -4.89 36.50 12.52
N GLU A 144 -4.56 36.60 13.80
CA GLU A 144 -5.54 36.74 14.88
C GLU A 144 -5.12 37.95 15.75
N GLY A 145 -6.05 38.90 15.92
CA GLY A 145 -5.83 40.08 16.78
C GLY A 145 -4.62 40.95 16.42
N GLY A 146 -4.26 41.06 15.14
CA GLY A 146 -3.09 41.86 14.70
C GLY A 146 -1.73 41.18 14.87
N THR A 147 -1.70 39.92 15.30
CA THR A 147 -0.47 39.11 15.36
C THR A 147 -0.49 38.01 14.30
N ILE A 148 0.60 37.91 13.54
CA ILE A 148 0.80 36.87 12.53
C ILE A 148 1.52 35.71 13.22
N SER A 149 0.82 34.60 13.45
CA SER A 149 1.41 33.41 14.08
C SER A 149 1.27 32.16 13.21
N TRP A 150 2.30 31.33 13.19
CA TRP A 150 2.28 30.03 12.52
C TRP A 150 1.58 29.01 13.42
N ARG A 151 0.26 28.92 13.30
CA ARG A 151 -0.55 27.99 14.08
C ARG A 151 -0.92 26.75 13.27
N GLU A 152 -1.08 25.64 13.97
CA GLU A 152 -1.64 24.42 13.38
C GLU A 152 -3.07 24.72 12.90
N SER A 153 -3.33 24.51 11.61
CA SER A 153 -4.63 24.87 11.03
C SER A 153 -5.73 23.96 11.58
N ALA A 154 -6.86 24.56 12.00
CA ALA A 154 -8.06 23.81 12.30
C ALA A 154 -8.49 23.01 11.05
N PRO A 155 -8.95 21.76 11.21
CA PRO A 155 -9.30 20.90 10.08
C PRO A 155 -10.39 21.57 9.22
N LYS A 156 -10.06 21.84 7.95
CA LYS A 156 -11.01 22.42 6.97
C LYS A 156 -12.19 21.52 6.62
N ARG A 157 -12.18 20.25 7.06
CA ARG A 157 -13.21 19.25 6.79
C ARG A 157 -13.51 18.48 8.07
N PRO A 158 -14.77 18.05 8.28
CA PRO A 158 -15.11 17.21 9.41
C PRO A 158 -14.23 15.95 9.42
N PRO A 159 -13.84 15.45 10.61
CA PRO A 159 -12.99 14.28 10.72
C PRO A 159 -13.67 13.08 10.05
N VAL A 160 -13.10 12.62 8.93
CA VAL A 160 -13.49 11.35 8.33
C VAL A 160 -12.92 10.23 9.19
N THR A 161 -13.71 9.19 9.46
CA THR A 161 -13.22 8.04 10.24
C THR A 161 -11.95 7.48 9.59
N GLY A 162 -10.85 7.38 10.34
CA GLY A 162 -9.55 6.92 9.81
C GLY A 162 -9.63 5.55 9.11
N TRP A 163 -10.61 4.73 9.50
CA TRP A 163 -10.92 3.43 8.87
C TRP A 163 -11.49 3.53 7.45
N LEU A 164 -12.23 4.60 7.13
CA LEU A 164 -12.70 4.85 5.77
C LEU A 164 -11.52 5.24 4.87
N LEU A 165 -10.54 5.97 5.41
CA LEU A 165 -9.28 6.27 4.72
C LEU A 165 -8.46 5.01 4.47
N THR A 166 -8.37 4.10 5.46
CA THR A 166 -7.75 2.78 5.31
C THR A 166 -8.40 1.98 4.18
N SER A 167 -9.74 1.93 4.17
CA SER A 167 -10.50 1.19 3.15
C SER A 167 -10.25 1.75 1.75
N ARG A 168 -10.20 3.08 1.63
CA ARG A 168 -9.90 3.78 0.39
C ARG A 168 -8.51 3.43 -0.13
N VAL A 169 -7.49 3.53 0.71
CA VAL A 169 -6.11 3.23 0.32
C VAL A 169 -5.97 1.75 -0.07
N ALA A 170 -6.59 0.84 0.68
CA ALA A 170 -6.62 -0.59 0.36
C ALA A 170 -7.31 -0.88 -0.99
N ALA A 171 -8.49 -0.31 -1.23
CA ALA A 171 -9.21 -0.50 -2.49
C ALA A 171 -8.45 0.04 -3.71
N PHE A 172 -7.73 1.16 -3.57
CA PHE A 172 -6.89 1.68 -4.67
C PHE A 172 -5.74 0.76 -5.05
N THR A 173 -5.38 -0.20 -4.21
CA THR A 173 -4.34 -1.19 -4.55
C THR A 173 -4.84 -2.37 -5.37
N TYR A 174 -6.15 -2.52 -5.57
CA TYR A 174 -6.68 -3.60 -6.43
C TYR A 174 -6.21 -3.47 -7.87
N SER A 175 -6.33 -2.28 -8.46
CA SER A 175 -5.91 -2.05 -9.85
C SER A 175 -4.46 -2.44 -10.11
N PRO A 176 -3.45 -1.92 -9.37
CA PRO A 176 -2.07 -2.35 -9.59
C PRO A 176 -1.86 -3.85 -9.31
N LEU A 177 -2.55 -4.43 -8.33
CA LEU A 177 -2.45 -5.86 -8.03
C LEU A 177 -3.08 -6.76 -9.09
N MET A 178 -3.99 -6.26 -9.93
CA MET A 178 -4.52 -6.99 -11.09
C MET A 178 -3.69 -6.74 -12.35
N LEU A 179 -3.23 -5.51 -12.58
CA LEU A 179 -2.53 -5.13 -13.81
C LEU A 179 -1.15 -5.79 -13.93
N VAL A 180 -0.42 -5.90 -12.82
CA VAL A 180 0.92 -6.50 -12.80
C VAL A 180 0.88 -7.98 -13.18
N PRO A 181 0.08 -8.84 -12.53
CA PRO A 181 -0.01 -10.24 -12.92
C PRO A 181 -0.61 -10.41 -14.32
N ALA A 182 -1.52 -9.54 -14.78
CA ALA A 182 -1.98 -9.54 -16.16
C ALA A 182 -0.83 -9.27 -17.16
N LEU A 183 0.05 -8.30 -16.87
CA LEU A 183 1.24 -8.04 -17.69
C LEU A 183 2.23 -9.21 -17.66
N VAL A 184 2.45 -9.81 -16.48
CA VAL A 184 3.29 -11.00 -16.33
C VAL A 184 2.72 -12.17 -17.14
N ALA A 185 1.40 -12.39 -17.11
CA ALA A 185 0.71 -13.41 -17.88
C ALA A 185 0.84 -13.17 -19.39
N GLY A 186 1.13 -11.94 -19.83
CA GLY A 186 1.53 -11.64 -21.20
C GLY A 186 2.74 -12.45 -21.68
N GLY A 187 3.64 -12.86 -20.76
CA GLY A 187 4.73 -13.79 -21.07
C GLY A 187 4.23 -15.12 -21.65
N SER A 188 3.13 -15.67 -21.11
CA SER A 188 2.57 -16.94 -21.61
C SER A 188 2.07 -16.86 -23.06
N ILE A 189 1.74 -15.66 -23.56
CA ILE A 189 1.39 -15.42 -24.96
C ILE A 189 2.64 -15.49 -25.83
N LEU A 190 3.76 -14.93 -25.36
CA LEU A 190 5.06 -15.00 -26.02
C LEU A 190 5.58 -16.44 -26.09
N ASP A 191 5.24 -17.26 -25.09
CA ASP A 191 5.55 -18.70 -25.03
C ASP A 191 4.64 -19.57 -25.94
N GLY A 192 3.85 -18.94 -26.83
CA GLY A 192 3.05 -19.62 -27.85
C GLY A 192 1.61 -19.95 -27.45
N ARG A 193 1.16 -19.57 -26.25
CA ARG A 193 -0.21 -19.84 -25.75
C ARG A 193 -1.21 -18.77 -26.20
N LEU A 194 -1.41 -18.64 -27.51
CA LEU A 194 -2.28 -17.62 -28.13
C LEU A 194 -3.73 -17.62 -27.62
N SER A 195 -4.24 -18.77 -27.18
CA SER A 195 -5.58 -18.88 -26.59
C SER A 195 -5.75 -18.10 -25.28
N ALA A 196 -4.66 -17.72 -24.61
CA ALA A 196 -4.68 -16.90 -23.40
C ALA A 196 -4.88 -15.40 -23.67
N VAL A 197 -4.71 -14.93 -24.92
CA VAL A 197 -4.80 -13.50 -25.29
C VAL A 197 -6.11 -12.85 -24.83
N PRO A 198 -7.31 -13.41 -25.08
CA PRO A 198 -8.56 -12.79 -24.67
C PRO A 198 -8.67 -12.66 -23.15
N ALA A 199 -8.19 -13.66 -22.41
CA ALA A 199 -8.23 -13.66 -20.96
C ALA A 199 -7.28 -12.62 -20.36
N VAL A 200 -6.06 -12.49 -20.90
CA VAL A 200 -5.09 -11.47 -20.47
C VAL A 200 -5.60 -10.06 -20.77
N LEU A 201 -6.17 -9.84 -21.96
CA LEU A 201 -6.78 -8.56 -22.31
C LEU A 201 -7.97 -8.22 -21.41
N PHE A 202 -8.86 -9.20 -21.19
CA PHE A 202 -9.97 -9.04 -20.25
C PHE A 202 -9.49 -8.68 -18.85
N TRP A 203 -8.47 -9.38 -18.35
CA TRP A 203 -7.88 -9.13 -17.03
C TRP A 203 -7.32 -7.71 -16.93
N PHE A 204 -6.58 -7.27 -17.95
CA PHE A 204 -6.00 -5.94 -18.01
C PHE A 204 -7.08 -4.85 -18.03
N VAL A 205 -8.10 -5.01 -18.88
CA VAL A 205 -9.24 -4.08 -18.95
C VAL A 205 -10.02 -4.07 -17.64
N ALA A 206 -10.23 -5.23 -17.01
CA ALA A 206 -10.87 -5.32 -15.70
C ALA A 206 -10.08 -4.57 -14.62
N GLY A 207 -8.74 -4.69 -14.60
CA GLY A 207 -7.88 -3.93 -13.69
C GLY A 207 -7.99 -2.41 -13.86
N ILE A 208 -8.14 -1.92 -15.10
CA ILE A 208 -8.41 -0.51 -15.40
C ILE A 208 -9.82 -0.12 -14.93
N ALA A 209 -10.84 -0.90 -15.28
CA ALA A 209 -12.23 -0.64 -14.90
C ALA A 209 -12.38 -0.56 -13.37
N VAL A 210 -11.74 -1.47 -12.63
CA VAL A 210 -11.71 -1.47 -11.16
C VAL A 210 -11.12 -0.18 -10.61
N SER A 211 -10.09 0.39 -11.23
CA SER A 211 -9.53 1.70 -10.83
C SER A 211 -10.59 2.80 -10.85
N TYR A 212 -11.36 2.88 -11.94
CA TYR A 212 -12.45 3.85 -12.09
C TYR A 212 -13.62 3.56 -11.15
N LEU A 213 -14.01 2.30 -10.98
CA LEU A 213 -15.08 1.92 -10.04
C LEU A 213 -14.70 2.25 -8.59
N VAL A 214 -13.46 1.97 -8.18
CA VAL A 214 -12.97 2.32 -6.84
C VAL A 214 -12.92 3.83 -6.66
N LEU A 215 -12.46 4.58 -7.67
CA LEU A 215 -12.48 6.04 -7.62
C LEU A 215 -13.91 6.56 -7.44
N PHE A 216 -14.86 6.03 -8.21
CA PHE A 216 -16.28 6.36 -8.12
C PHE A 216 -16.84 6.02 -6.73
N CYS A 217 -16.67 4.79 -6.25
CA CYS A 217 -17.14 4.35 -4.93
C CYS A 217 -16.56 5.24 -3.82
N THR A 218 -15.27 5.55 -3.88
CA THR A 218 -14.60 6.34 -2.84
C THR A 218 -15.08 7.79 -2.82
N LEU A 219 -15.41 8.39 -3.97
CA LEU A 219 -16.03 9.72 -4.03
C LEU A 219 -17.39 9.75 -3.32
N PHE A 220 -18.24 8.75 -3.55
CA PHE A 220 -19.56 8.68 -2.92
C PHE A 220 -19.53 8.23 -1.45
N LEU A 221 -18.56 7.38 -1.08
CA LEU A 221 -18.29 7.03 0.32
C LEU A 221 -17.95 8.27 1.15
N MET A 222 -17.14 9.17 0.60
CA MET A 222 -16.77 10.42 1.27
C MET A 222 -17.95 11.40 1.39
N ARG A 223 -19.01 11.21 0.58
CA ARG A 223 -20.28 11.95 0.68
C ARG A 223 -21.30 11.28 1.62
N GLY A 224 -20.91 10.20 2.32
CA GLY A 224 -21.78 9.51 3.28
C GLY A 224 -22.88 8.66 2.64
N ARG A 225 -22.77 8.29 1.36
CA ARG A 225 -23.79 7.46 0.70
C ARG A 225 -23.64 5.98 1.09
N ALA A 226 -24.70 5.39 1.63
CA ALA A 226 -24.70 4.00 2.10
C ALA A 226 -24.51 2.98 0.96
N TRP A 227 -25.11 3.21 -0.21
CA TRP A 227 -24.97 2.31 -1.36
C TRP A 227 -23.52 2.17 -1.84
N ALA A 228 -22.69 3.21 -1.65
CA ALA A 228 -21.29 3.19 -2.04
C ALA A 228 -20.47 2.20 -1.20
N ARG A 229 -20.93 1.88 0.02
CA ARG A 229 -20.36 0.80 0.83
C ARG A 229 -20.65 -0.55 0.18
N THR A 230 -21.91 -0.82 -0.15
CA THR A 230 -22.31 -2.07 -0.79
C THR A 230 -21.64 -2.25 -2.15
N MET A 231 -21.54 -1.18 -2.94
CA MET A 231 -20.85 -1.22 -4.23
C MET A 231 -19.35 -1.50 -4.04
N LEU A 232 -18.69 -0.91 -3.04
CA LEU A 232 -17.28 -1.21 -2.77
C LEU A 232 -17.09 -2.68 -2.37
N VAL A 233 -17.98 -3.25 -1.55
CA VAL A 233 -17.95 -4.69 -1.22
C VAL A 233 -18.13 -5.53 -2.48
N ALA A 234 -19.10 -5.21 -3.33
CA ALA A 234 -19.34 -5.92 -4.58
C ALA A 234 -18.11 -5.86 -5.51
N VAL A 235 -17.46 -4.70 -5.61
CA VAL A 235 -16.20 -4.55 -6.36
C VAL A 235 -15.11 -5.42 -5.76
N THR A 236 -14.91 -5.40 -4.43
CA THR A 236 -13.91 -6.25 -3.78
C THR A 236 -14.14 -7.73 -4.05
N LEU A 237 -15.39 -8.20 -3.97
CA LEU A 237 -15.73 -9.60 -4.25
C LEU A 237 -15.52 -9.94 -5.73
N GLY A 238 -15.94 -9.06 -6.64
CA GLY A 238 -15.72 -9.23 -8.08
C GLY A 238 -14.24 -9.29 -8.45
N VAL A 239 -13.42 -8.43 -7.84
CA VAL A 239 -11.96 -8.44 -8.00
C VAL A 239 -11.38 -9.79 -7.59
N LEU A 240 -11.73 -10.31 -6.41
CA LEU A 240 -11.24 -11.62 -5.96
C LEU A 240 -11.72 -12.77 -6.85
N ALA A 241 -12.98 -12.71 -7.31
CA ALA A 241 -13.57 -13.74 -8.16
C ALA A 241 -12.98 -13.76 -9.58
N VAL A 242 -12.45 -12.64 -10.07
CA VAL A 242 -11.77 -12.56 -11.36
C VAL A 242 -10.28 -12.88 -11.23
N ASP A 243 -9.60 -12.23 -10.29
CA ASP A 243 -8.15 -12.24 -10.21
C ASP A 243 -7.58 -13.55 -9.70
N LEU A 244 -8.17 -14.17 -8.67
CA LEU A 244 -7.64 -15.42 -8.10
C LEU A 244 -7.71 -16.58 -9.10
N PRO A 245 -8.83 -16.83 -9.82
CA PRO A 245 -8.87 -17.88 -10.83
C PRO A 245 -7.91 -17.62 -11.99
N LEU A 246 -7.76 -16.36 -12.44
CA LEU A 246 -6.84 -16.01 -13.51
C LEU A 246 -5.38 -16.17 -13.09
N CYS A 247 -5.02 -15.77 -11.87
CA CYS A 247 -3.70 -16.03 -11.29
C CYS A 247 -3.40 -17.53 -11.26
N TRP A 248 -4.35 -18.34 -10.78
CA TRP A 248 -4.16 -19.79 -10.71
C TRP A 248 -4.03 -20.44 -12.09
N TRP A 249 -4.87 -20.05 -13.06
CA TRP A 249 -4.91 -20.66 -14.38
C TRP A 249 -3.74 -20.22 -15.30
N LEU A 250 -3.32 -18.95 -15.23
CA LEU A 250 -2.28 -18.40 -16.10
C LEU A 250 -0.88 -18.43 -15.48
N LEU A 251 -0.78 -18.27 -14.15
CA LEU A 251 0.49 -18.13 -13.44
C LEU A 251 0.75 -19.29 -12.46
N GLY A 252 -0.17 -20.24 -12.35
CA GLY A 252 -0.06 -21.40 -11.47
C GLY A 252 -0.18 -21.05 -9.99
N LEU A 253 0.18 -22.02 -9.14
CA LEU A 253 0.12 -21.85 -7.68
C LEU A 253 1.09 -20.77 -7.18
N ASP A 254 2.26 -20.66 -7.80
CA ASP A 254 3.25 -19.62 -7.48
C ASP A 254 2.71 -18.21 -7.72
N GLY A 255 2.06 -17.96 -8.86
CA GLY A 255 1.41 -16.68 -9.13
C GLY A 255 0.24 -16.41 -8.19
N LEU A 256 -0.58 -17.42 -7.89
CA LEU A 256 -1.68 -17.29 -6.93
C LEU A 256 -1.20 -16.84 -5.54
N ILE A 257 -0.12 -17.43 -5.03
CA ILE A 257 0.41 -17.06 -3.72
C ILE A 257 1.02 -15.65 -3.77
N ARG A 258 1.82 -15.35 -4.80
CA ARG A 258 2.61 -14.11 -4.89
C ARG A 258 1.77 -12.89 -5.24
N ASP A 259 0.82 -13.04 -6.14
CA ASP A 259 0.00 -11.95 -6.67
C ASP A 259 -1.40 -11.94 -6.01
N GLY A 260 -2.00 -13.12 -5.81
CA GLY A 260 -3.30 -13.26 -5.13
C GLY A 260 -3.23 -13.04 -3.61
N GLY A 261 -2.12 -13.42 -2.95
CA GLY A 261 -1.92 -13.23 -1.51
C GLY A 261 -2.03 -11.75 -1.08
N PRO A 262 -1.28 -10.83 -1.70
CA PRO A 262 -1.41 -9.40 -1.46
C PRO A 262 -2.81 -8.86 -1.76
N LEU A 263 -3.48 -9.38 -2.80
CA LEU A 263 -4.83 -8.96 -3.14
C LEU A 263 -5.84 -9.34 -2.05
N VAL A 264 -5.75 -10.56 -1.51
CA VAL A 264 -6.57 -11.00 -0.38
C VAL A 264 -6.28 -10.15 0.87
N ALA A 265 -5.02 -9.82 1.14
CA ALA A 265 -4.66 -8.94 2.24
C ALA A 265 -5.24 -7.52 2.07
N ALA A 266 -5.19 -6.96 0.85
CA ALA A 266 -5.81 -5.67 0.54
C ALA A 266 -7.35 -5.74 0.65
N ALA A 267 -7.97 -6.83 0.17
CA ALA A 267 -9.41 -7.05 0.25
C ALA A 267 -9.90 -7.13 1.70
N THR A 268 -9.26 -7.96 2.51
CA THR A 268 -9.57 -8.10 3.94
C THR A 268 -9.41 -6.77 4.69
N LEU A 269 -8.33 -6.03 4.44
CA LEU A 269 -8.11 -4.72 5.04
C LEU A 269 -9.18 -3.70 4.62
N ALA A 270 -9.60 -3.71 3.36
CA ALA A 270 -10.65 -2.81 2.86
C ALA A 270 -12.01 -3.12 3.49
N LEU A 271 -12.41 -4.40 3.52
CA LEU A 271 -13.68 -4.83 4.11
C LEU A 271 -13.69 -4.59 5.63
N TYR A 272 -12.58 -4.89 6.32
CA TYR A 272 -12.44 -4.64 7.75
C TYR A 272 -12.52 -3.15 8.08
N GLY A 273 -11.84 -2.29 7.31
CA GLY A 273 -11.93 -0.85 7.47
C GLY A 273 -13.34 -0.33 7.24
N LEU A 274 -14.05 -0.85 6.24
CA LEU A 274 -15.41 -0.44 5.91
C LEU A 274 -16.37 -0.83 7.05
N ARG A 275 -16.24 -2.04 7.58
CA ARG A 275 -17.04 -2.56 8.70
C ARG A 275 -16.82 -1.75 9.97
N ARG A 276 -15.57 -1.38 10.26
CA ARG A 276 -15.25 -0.55 11.43
C ARG A 276 -15.70 0.90 11.28
N ALA A 277 -15.63 1.45 10.07
CA ALA A 277 -16.17 2.78 9.76
C ALA A 277 -17.70 2.83 9.90
N ALA A 278 -18.40 1.73 9.60
CA ALA A 278 -19.85 1.62 9.78
C ALA A 278 -20.24 1.61 11.27
N ARG A 279 -19.59 0.79 12.10
CA ARG A 279 -19.84 0.72 13.54
C ARG A 279 -19.58 2.04 14.27
N ALA A 280 -18.57 2.79 13.83
CA ALA A 280 -18.27 4.10 14.42
C ALA A 280 -19.30 5.19 14.05
N ALA A 281 -20.21 4.93 13.11
CA ALA A 281 -21.23 5.87 12.68
C ALA A 281 -22.61 5.60 13.31
N GLU A 282 -22.79 4.49 14.04
CA GLU A 282 -24.03 4.21 14.78
C GLU A 282 -24.07 5.05 16.08
N PRO A 283 -25.16 5.79 16.35
CA PRO A 283 -25.32 6.50 17.61
C PRO A 283 -25.41 5.51 18.78
N PRO A 284 -24.94 5.88 19.99
CA PRO A 284 -25.05 5.02 21.17
C PRO A 284 -26.53 4.72 21.45
N PRO A 285 -26.86 3.49 21.90
CA PRO A 285 -28.22 3.15 22.27
C PRO A 285 -28.71 4.11 23.35
N VAL A 286 -29.88 4.71 23.12
CA VAL A 286 -30.55 5.55 24.12
C VAL A 286 -30.88 4.63 25.30
N PRO A 287 -30.39 4.91 26.53
CA PRO A 287 -30.79 4.14 27.70
C PRO A 287 -32.31 4.30 27.87
N ALA A 288 -33.00 3.15 28.01
CA ALA A 288 -34.43 3.07 28.23
C ALA A 288 -34.86 3.70 29.55
#